data_AF-A0A8X7VYE6-F1
#
_entry.id   AF-A0A8X7VYE6-F1
#
_cell.length_a   1.000
_cell.length_b   1.000
_cell.length_c   1.000
_cell.angle_alpha   90.00
_cell.angle_beta   90.00
_cell.angle_gamma   90.00
#
_symmetry.space_group_name_H-M   'P 1'
#
loop_
_entity.id
_entity.type
_entity.pdbx_description
1 polymer ?
#
loop_
_entity_poly.entity_id
_entity_poly.type
_entity_poly.pdbx_seq_one_letter_code
_entity_poly.pdbx_strand_id
1 'polypeptide(L)'
;MNEYLKDYREGSLQDKGWPTVMSGYILSKAGVIALTRVLAKQNKTIIINCVCPGFVNTEINFNTGILTVEEGAASPVKLALVPNGHPSGLFFDRTNVSNF
;
A
#
# COMPACT_ATOMS: atom_id res chain seq x y z
N MET A 1 13.15 9.40 1.04
CA MET A 1 12.06 10.39 1.27
C MET A 1 12.58 11.82 1.21
N ASN A 2 13.62 12.18 1.96
CA ASN A 2 14.19 13.54 1.89
C ASN A 2 14.70 13.91 0.49
N GLU A 3 15.38 12.97 -0.18
CA GLU A 3 15.83 13.12 -1.57
C GLU A 3 14.65 13.33 -2.53
N TYR A 4 13.64 12.46 -2.48
CA TYR A 4 12.40 12.64 -3.23
C TYR A 4 11.75 14.01 -3.03
N LEU A 5 11.63 14.49 -1.79
CA LEU A 5 11.03 15.79 -1.50
C LEU A 5 11.88 16.96 -2.03
N LYS A 6 13.20 16.82 -2.04
CA LYS A 6 14.10 17.80 -2.66
C LYS A 6 13.86 17.84 -4.17
N ASP A 7 13.95 16.69 -4.83
CA ASP A 7 13.81 16.58 -6.28
C ASP A 7 12.40 17.00 -6.76
N TYR A 8 11.36 16.71 -5.96
CA TYR A 8 10.00 17.19 -6.21
C TYR A 8 9.91 18.73 -6.20
N ARG A 9 10.52 19.39 -5.21
CA ARG A 9 10.52 20.86 -5.09
C ARG A 9 11.34 21.53 -6.19
N GLU A 10 12.40 20.86 -6.64
CA GLU A 10 13.26 21.33 -7.73
C GLU A 10 12.67 21.05 -9.13
N GLY A 11 11.54 20.34 -9.21
CA GLY A 11 10.89 20.00 -10.47
C GLY A 11 11.63 18.95 -11.30
N SER A 12 12.55 18.19 -10.68
CA SER A 12 13.49 17.29 -11.35
C SER A 12 13.09 15.81 -11.28
N LEU A 13 11.80 15.51 -11.05
CA LEU A 13 11.32 14.12 -10.89
C LEU A 13 11.72 13.21 -12.05
N GLN A 14 11.47 13.65 -13.28
CA GLN A 14 11.78 12.87 -14.49
C GLN A 14 13.29 12.62 -14.62
N ASP A 15 14.10 13.66 -14.45
CA ASP A 15 15.57 13.60 -14.57
C ASP A 15 16.19 12.65 -13.54
N LYS A 16 15.54 12.53 -12.38
CA LYS A 16 15.95 11.68 -11.26
C LYS A 16 15.32 10.29 -11.29
N GLY A 17 14.50 9.98 -12.30
CA GLY A 17 13.85 8.69 -12.47
C GLY A 17 12.72 8.42 -11.48
N TRP A 18 12.20 9.44 -10.81
CA TRP A 18 11.00 9.32 -9.98
C TRP A 18 9.76 9.13 -10.87
N PRO A 19 8.71 8.46 -10.38
CA PRO A 19 7.42 8.46 -11.06
C PRO A 19 6.94 9.89 -11.27
N THR A 20 6.45 10.21 -12.48
CA THR A 20 5.99 11.57 -12.82
C THR A 20 4.49 11.73 -12.65
N VAL A 21 3.73 10.64 -12.74
CA VAL A 21 2.28 10.60 -12.53
C VAL A 21 1.99 10.03 -11.14
N MET A 22 1.12 10.68 -10.36
CA MET A 22 0.74 10.26 -9.00
C MET A 22 1.95 10.01 -8.08
N SER A 23 3.06 10.73 -8.33
CA SER A 23 4.36 10.49 -7.71
C SER A 23 4.30 10.39 -6.18
N GLY A 24 3.67 11.39 -5.55
CA GLY A 24 3.55 11.44 -4.09
C GLY A 24 2.73 10.28 -3.53
N TYR A 25 1.66 9.88 -4.23
CA TYR A 25 0.86 8.72 -3.85
C TYR A 25 1.68 7.43 -3.91
N ILE A 26 2.37 7.18 -5.03
CA ILE A 26 3.21 5.99 -5.23
C ILE A 26 4.27 5.91 -4.12
N LEU A 27 5.01 6.99 -3.89
CA LEU A 27 6.06 7.03 -2.86
C LEU A 27 5.48 6.86 -1.45
N SER A 28 4.30 7.42 -1.16
CA SER A 28 3.64 7.24 0.13
C SER A 28 3.24 5.78 0.39
N LYS A 29 2.73 5.08 -0.63
CA LYS A 29 2.31 3.67 -0.49
C LYS A 29 3.51 2.72 -0.44
N ALA A 30 4.57 3.00 -1.18
CA ALA A 30 5.86 2.30 -1.01
C ALA A 30 6.39 2.47 0.43
N GLY A 31 6.28 3.67 1.00
CA GLY A 31 6.61 3.94 2.40
C GLY A 31 5.77 3.13 3.39
N VAL A 32 4.45 3.03 3.20
CA VAL A 32 3.56 2.21 4.02
C VAL A 32 3.97 0.73 3.97
N ILE A 33 4.24 0.20 2.78
CA ILE A 33 4.69 -1.18 2.58
C ILE A 33 6.01 -1.44 3.34
N ALA A 34 6.98 -0.52 3.25
CA ALA A 34 8.23 -0.62 3.99
C ALA A 34 8.01 -0.56 5.51
N LEU A 35 7.16 0.35 5.98
CA LEU A 35 6.82 0.50 7.39
C LEU A 35 6.16 -0.75 7.95
N THR A 36 5.22 -1.36 7.22
CA THR A 36 4.57 -2.63 7.58
C THR A 36 5.62 -3.71 7.89
N ARG A 37 6.67 -3.83 7.06
CA ARG A 37 7.75 -4.82 7.29
C ARG A 37 8.56 -4.51 8.54
N VAL A 38 8.91 -3.26 8.77
CA VAL A 38 9.65 -2.83 9.97
C VAL A 38 8.85 -3.14 11.22
N LEU A 39 7.57 -2.75 11.25
CA LEU A 39 6.69 -2.98 12.39
C LEU A 39 6.45 -4.47 12.64
N ALA A 40 6.22 -5.26 11.60
CA ALA A 40 6.09 -6.72 11.71
C ALA A 40 7.38 -7.40 12.23
N LYS A 41 8.56 -6.84 11.93
CA LYS A 41 9.81 -7.37 12.49
C LYS A 41 9.94 -7.04 13.98
N GLN A 42 9.53 -5.84 14.37
CA GLN A 42 9.61 -5.32 15.75
C GLN A 42 8.53 -5.91 16.67
N ASN A 43 7.39 -6.32 16.13
CA ASN A 43 6.29 -6.88 16.91
C ASN A 43 6.06 -8.36 16.56
N LYS A 44 6.17 -9.23 17.57
CA LYS A 44 6.01 -10.70 17.40
C LYS A 44 4.63 -11.23 17.82
N THR A 45 3.80 -10.38 18.43
CA THR A 45 2.50 -10.77 18.98
C THR A 45 1.33 -10.25 18.13
N ILE A 46 1.50 -9.10 17.49
CA ILE A 46 0.52 -8.50 16.60
C ILE A 46 0.84 -8.86 15.15
N ILE A 47 -0.18 -9.25 14.40
CA ILE A 47 -0.08 -9.55 12.98
C ILE A 47 -0.27 -8.25 12.20
N ILE A 48 0.80 -7.81 11.53
CA ILE A 48 0.84 -6.55 10.79
C ILE A 48 1.09 -6.87 9.32
N ASN A 49 0.14 -6.53 8.44
CA ASN A 49 0.22 -6.71 6.98
C ASN A 49 -0.32 -5.46 6.28
N CYS A 50 -0.07 -5.34 4.97
CA CYS A 50 -0.65 -4.29 4.13
C CYS A 50 -1.32 -4.90 2.91
N VAL A 51 -2.32 -4.20 2.36
CA VAL A 51 -3.16 -4.72 1.27
C VAL A 51 -3.47 -3.63 0.25
N CYS A 52 -3.39 -3.99 -1.02
CA CYS A 52 -4.02 -3.29 -2.13
C CYS A 52 -5.44 -3.85 -2.30
N PRO A 53 -6.50 -3.04 -2.11
CA PRO A 53 -7.88 -3.52 -2.26
C PRO A 53 -8.30 -3.67 -3.73
N GLY A 54 -7.44 -3.29 -4.68
CA GLY A 54 -7.76 -3.18 -6.10
C GLY A 54 -8.32 -1.79 -6.48
N PHE A 55 -8.87 -1.68 -7.69
CA PHE A 55 -9.41 -0.44 -8.22
C PHE A 55 -10.89 -0.28 -7.85
N VAL A 56 -11.14 0.31 -6.68
CA VAL A 56 -12.46 0.39 -6.03
C VAL A 56 -13.23 1.65 -6.47
N ASN A 57 -14.53 1.50 -6.67
CA ASN A 57 -15.47 2.55 -7.00
C ASN A 57 -15.72 3.44 -5.75
N THR A 58 -14.89 4.46 -5.60
CA THR A 58 -15.00 5.48 -4.56
C THR A 58 -14.68 6.87 -5.12
N GLU A 59 -14.95 7.90 -4.33
CA GLU A 59 -14.70 9.30 -4.70
C GLU A 59 -13.24 9.60 -5.04
N ILE A 60 -12.26 8.88 -4.45
CA ILE A 60 -10.84 9.06 -4.79
C ILE A 60 -10.54 8.76 -6.26
N ASN A 61 -11.34 7.89 -6.87
CA ASN A 61 -11.27 7.48 -8.26
C ASN A 61 -12.40 8.09 -9.08
N PHE A 62 -13.04 9.18 -8.62
CA PHE A 62 -14.20 9.78 -9.28
C PHE A 62 -15.32 8.78 -9.60
N ASN A 63 -15.46 7.76 -8.75
CA ASN A 63 -16.42 6.66 -8.92
C ASN A 63 -16.25 5.85 -10.24
N THR A 64 -15.02 5.75 -10.77
CA THR A 64 -14.74 4.98 -12.00
C THR A 64 -14.11 3.60 -11.74
N GLY A 65 -14.08 3.14 -10.48
CA GLY A 65 -13.51 1.85 -10.11
C GLY A 65 -14.30 0.66 -10.67
N ILE A 66 -13.62 -0.46 -10.90
CA ILE A 66 -14.25 -1.70 -11.42
C ILE A 66 -14.81 -2.60 -10.31
N LEU A 67 -14.38 -2.39 -9.06
CA LEU A 67 -14.85 -3.12 -7.89
C LEU A 67 -15.83 -2.28 -7.08
N THR A 68 -16.84 -2.90 -6.48
CA THR A 68 -17.67 -2.23 -5.47
C THR A 68 -16.89 -2.00 -4.17
N VAL A 69 -17.44 -1.17 -3.28
CA VAL A 69 -16.85 -0.91 -1.96
C VAL A 69 -16.75 -2.21 -1.15
N GLU A 70 -17.77 -3.06 -1.21
CA GLU A 70 -17.83 -4.36 -0.52
C GLU A 70 -16.75 -5.32 -1.04
N GLU A 71 -16.57 -5.39 -2.36
CA GLU A 71 -15.52 -6.20 -2.99
C GLU A 71 -14.12 -5.72 -2.60
N GLY A 72 -13.91 -4.40 -2.58
CA GLY A 72 -12.65 -3.80 -2.12
C GLY A 72 -12.39 -4.03 -0.63
N ALA A 73 -13.42 -4.04 0.21
CA ALA A 73 -13.32 -4.23 1.66
C ALA A 73 -13.08 -5.69 2.06
N ALA A 74 -13.44 -6.66 1.22
CA ALA A 74 -13.35 -8.08 1.56
C ALA A 74 -11.94 -8.53 1.98
N SER A 75 -10.91 -8.06 1.28
CA SER A 75 -9.51 -8.43 1.55
C SER A 75 -8.96 -7.85 2.87
N PRO A 76 -9.05 -6.53 3.15
CA PRO A 76 -8.64 -5.99 4.45
C PRO A 76 -9.42 -6.57 5.63
N VAL A 77 -10.73 -6.80 5.48
CA VAL A 77 -11.56 -7.43 6.53
C VAL A 77 -11.08 -8.86 6.81
N LYS A 78 -10.81 -9.64 5.76
CA LYS A 78 -10.25 -11.00 5.93
C LYS A 78 -8.93 -10.99 6.69
N LEU A 79 -8.03 -10.06 6.37
CA LEU A 79 -6.74 -9.93 7.05
C LEU A 79 -6.88 -9.48 8.51
N ALA A 80 -7.88 -8.66 8.84
CA ALA A 80 -8.15 -8.25 10.21
C ALA A 80 -8.67 -9.39 11.10
N LEU A 81 -9.24 -10.43 10.49
CA LEU A 81 -9.88 -11.56 11.16
C LEU A 81 -9.05 -12.86 11.12
N VAL A 82 -7.80 -12.81 10.65
CA VAL A 82 -6.95 -14.01 10.59
C VAL A 82 -6.66 -14.54 12.00
N PRO A 83 -6.55 -15.87 12.16
CA PRO A 83 -6.20 -16.45 13.45
C PRO A 83 -4.78 -16.06 13.87
N ASN A 84 -4.53 -16.16 15.17
CA ASN A 84 -3.18 -16.03 15.72
C ASN A 84 -2.20 -16.98 15.00
N GLY A 85 -0.98 -16.51 14.78
CA GLY A 85 0.06 -17.27 14.07
C GLY A 85 0.04 -17.12 12.54
N HIS A 86 -0.91 -16.36 11.98
CA HIS A 86 -0.85 -16.00 10.56
C HIS A 86 0.42 -15.20 10.24
N PRO A 87 1.02 -15.38 9.04
CA PRO A 87 2.17 -14.59 8.60
C PRO A 87 1.97 -13.08 8.71
N SER A 88 3.04 -12.39 9.10
CA SER A 88 3.11 -10.93 9.24
C SER A 88 4.23 -10.35 8.39
N GLY A 89 4.11 -9.08 8.01
CA GLY A 89 5.08 -8.36 7.20
C GLY A 89 4.88 -8.56 5.69
N LEU A 90 3.71 -9.04 5.29
CA LEU A 90 3.37 -9.32 3.90
C LEU A 90 2.61 -8.16 3.26
N PHE A 91 2.73 -8.11 1.93
CA PHE A 91 1.90 -7.29 1.06
C PHE A 91 0.92 -8.20 0.30
N PHE A 92 -0.34 -7.82 0.29
CA PHE A 92 -1.40 -8.52 -0.42
C PHE A 92 -1.93 -7.68 -1.58
N ASP A 93 -1.97 -8.25 -2.78
CA ASP A 93 -2.82 -7.74 -3.85
C ASP A 93 -4.15 -8.50 -3.80
N ARG A 94 -5.17 -7.81 -3.26
CA ARG A 94 -6.44 -8.40 -2.85
C ARG A 94 -6.20 -9.60 -1.92
N THR A 95 -6.48 -10.80 -2.38
CA THR A 95 -6.35 -12.04 -1.59
C THR A 95 -5.01 -12.76 -1.78
N ASN A 96 -4.17 -12.31 -2.72
CA ASN A 96 -2.93 -12.98 -3.05
C ASN A 96 -1.75 -12.28 -2.37
N VAL A 97 -0.86 -13.06 -1.77
CA VAL A 97 0.45 -12.52 -1.36
C VAL A 97 1.20 -12.10 -2.62
N SER A 98 1.66 -10.86 -2.64
CA SER A 98 2.41 -10.29 -3.75
C SER A 98 3.84 -9.98 -3.33
N ASN A 99 4.70 -9.88 -4.34
CA ASN A 99 6.04 -9.35 -4.16
C ASN A 99 6.00 -7.84 -3.98
N PHE A 100 7.10 -7.31 -3.47
CA PHE A 100 7.31 -5.89 -3.23
C PHE A 100 7.87 -5.20 -4.48
#